data_AF-A0A7X3FWZ1-F1
#
_entry.id   AF-A0A7X3FWZ1-F1
#
_cell.length_a   1.000
_cell.length_b   1.000
_cell.length_c   1.000
_cell.angle_alpha   90.00
_cell.angle_beta   90.00
_cell.angle_gamma   90.00
#
_symmetry.space_group_name_H-M   'P 1'
#
loop_
_entity.id
_entity.type
_entity.pdbx_description
1 polymer ?
#
loop_
_entity_poly.entity_id
_entity_poly.type
_entity_poly.pdbx_seq_one_letter_code
_entity_poly.pdbx_strand_id
1 'polypeptide(L)'
;MSRIIRTALHYLFLALACAASAHAAPQGSSRAKLDFDSCAKPQYPAADVQASHEGKVTLGFLVNENGKVKDSKVIKSSGFTTLDEAARSALAQCSFQPAVEQGKAVQGWTKVQYVWKLR
;
A
#
# COMPACT_ATOMS: atom_id res chain seq x y z
N MET A 1 57.74 -63.27 -17.70
CA MET A 1 56.63 -63.14 -18.66
C MET A 1 55.44 -62.45 -18.00
N SER A 2 54.95 -61.36 -18.62
CA SER A 2 53.53 -61.04 -18.85
C SER A 2 52.55 -60.97 -17.66
N ARG A 3 51.96 -59.78 -17.46
CA ARG A 3 50.50 -59.45 -17.44
C ARG A 3 50.07 -58.55 -16.26
N ILE A 4 49.73 -57.27 -16.50
CA ILE A 4 48.39 -56.68 -16.79
C ILE A 4 47.77 -56.00 -15.53
N ILE A 5 47.77 -54.66 -15.59
CA ILE A 5 46.68 -53.70 -15.30
C ILE A 5 45.74 -54.00 -14.11
N ARG A 6 45.75 -53.12 -13.09
CA ARG A 6 44.51 -52.62 -12.44
C ARG A 6 44.65 -51.15 -12.07
N THR A 7 43.93 -50.34 -12.84
CA THR A 7 43.66 -48.91 -12.70
C THR A 7 42.74 -48.61 -11.51
N ALA A 8 42.78 -47.33 -11.10
CA ALA A 8 41.78 -46.61 -10.30
C ALA A 8 41.80 -46.92 -8.79
N LEU A 9 41.66 -45.95 -7.87
CA LEU A 9 40.84 -44.76 -7.93
C LEU A 9 41.32 -43.81 -6.80
N HIS A 10 42.07 -42.76 -7.13
CA HIS A 10 42.33 -41.66 -6.20
C HIS A 10 41.30 -40.57 -6.49
N TYR A 11 40.18 -40.57 -5.75
CA TYR A 11 39.30 -39.41 -5.71
C TYR A 11 38.97 -39.06 -4.26
N LEU A 12 39.74 -38.07 -3.80
CA LEU A 12 39.56 -37.21 -2.65
C LEU A 12 38.08 -36.79 -2.53
N PHE A 13 37.37 -37.31 -1.54
CA PHE A 13 36.04 -36.82 -1.16
C PHE A 13 36.20 -35.45 -0.49
N LEU A 14 36.15 -34.39 -1.30
CA LEU A 14 35.99 -33.02 -0.82
C LEU A 14 34.52 -32.85 -0.41
N ALA A 15 34.21 -33.00 0.87
CA ALA A 15 32.88 -32.72 1.40
C ALA A 15 32.61 -31.22 1.31
N LEU A 16 31.86 -30.83 0.28
CA LEU A 16 31.38 -29.48 0.06
C LEU A 16 30.37 -29.14 1.17
N ALA A 17 30.80 -28.34 2.15
CA ALA A 17 29.90 -27.79 3.16
C ALA A 17 28.87 -26.89 2.46
N CYS A 18 27.64 -27.36 2.35
CA CYS A 18 26.51 -26.58 1.85
C CYS A 18 26.18 -25.53 2.92
N ALA A 19 26.77 -24.34 2.82
CA ALA A 19 26.34 -23.19 3.59
C ALA A 19 24.93 -22.82 3.12
N ALA A 20 23.93 -23.24 3.88
CA ALA A 20 22.55 -22.86 3.67
C ALA A 20 22.43 -21.34 3.92
N SER A 21 22.58 -20.55 2.86
CA SER A 21 22.14 -19.16 2.86
C SER A 21 20.63 -19.15 3.00
N ALA A 22 20.13 -19.08 4.24
CA ALA A 22 18.76 -18.73 4.53
C ALA A 22 18.58 -17.28 4.04
N HIS A 23 18.17 -17.13 2.78
CA HIS A 23 17.80 -15.86 2.20
C HIS A 23 16.53 -15.41 2.92
N ALA A 24 16.68 -14.66 4.01
CA ALA A 24 15.57 -13.96 4.64
C ALA A 24 14.94 -13.09 3.56
N ALA A 25 13.76 -13.49 3.07
CA ALA A 25 13.03 -12.73 2.08
C ALA A 25 12.87 -11.29 2.60
N PRO A 26 13.08 -10.25 1.77
CA PRO A 26 12.90 -8.88 2.20
C PRO A 26 11.48 -8.75 2.73
N GLN A 27 11.34 -8.45 4.02
CA GLN A 27 10.03 -8.21 4.60
C GLN A 27 9.48 -6.92 3.97
N GLY A 28 8.55 -7.09 3.03
CA GLY A 28 8.08 -6.00 2.18
C GLY A 28 7.43 -4.87 2.98
N SER A 29 7.58 -3.64 2.51
CA SER A 29 6.85 -2.48 3.00
C SER A 29 5.67 -2.14 2.09
N SER A 30 4.55 -1.73 2.67
CA SER A 30 3.37 -1.28 1.93
C SER A 30 2.76 -0.04 2.56
N ARG A 31 2.16 0.81 1.71
CA ARG A 31 1.42 2.00 2.16
C ARG A 31 0.00 1.62 2.55
N ALA A 32 -0.58 2.41 3.45
CA ALA A 32 -1.99 2.28 3.78
C ALA A 32 -2.88 2.45 2.54
N LYS A 33 -3.96 1.67 2.46
CA LYS A 33 -4.91 1.70 1.34
C LYS A 33 -6.33 1.85 1.87
N LEU A 34 -7.13 2.65 1.19
CA LEU A 34 -8.54 2.82 1.53
C LEU A 34 -9.29 1.52 1.23
N ASP A 35 -10.08 1.05 2.21
CA ASP A 35 -11.03 -0.02 1.99
C ASP A 35 -12.38 0.59 1.57
N PHE A 36 -12.65 0.58 0.27
CA PHE A 36 -13.84 1.23 -0.30
C PHE A 36 -15.14 0.56 0.12
N ASP A 37 -15.12 -0.74 0.46
CA ASP A 37 -16.31 -1.47 0.91
C ASP A 37 -16.77 -1.00 2.30
N SER A 38 -15.84 -0.41 3.07
CA SER A 38 -16.14 0.21 4.37
C SER A 38 -16.68 1.65 4.27
N CYS A 39 -16.78 2.20 3.06
CA CYS A 39 -17.05 3.63 2.85
C CYS A 39 -18.45 3.90 2.30
N ALA A 40 -19.16 4.82 2.95
CA ALA A 40 -20.22 5.55 2.26
C ALA A 40 -19.60 6.46 1.20
N LYS A 41 -20.21 6.51 0.01
CA LYS A 41 -19.79 7.44 -1.04
C LYS A 41 -19.99 8.89 -0.57
N PRO A 42 -19.01 9.79 -0.75
CA PRO A 42 -19.21 11.21 -0.46
C PRO A 42 -20.44 11.79 -1.17
N GLN A 43 -21.31 12.43 -0.39
CA GLN A 43 -22.50 13.09 -0.93
C GLN A 43 -22.09 14.36 -1.69
N TYR A 44 -22.67 14.55 -2.88
CA TYR A 44 -22.50 15.76 -3.66
C TYR A 44 -23.22 16.93 -2.97
N PRO A 45 -22.54 18.03 -2.61
CA PRO A 45 -23.21 19.20 -2.07
C PRO A 45 -24.20 19.79 -3.08
N ALA A 46 -25.41 20.14 -2.63
CA ALA A 46 -26.49 20.58 -3.52
C ALA A 46 -26.13 21.86 -4.31
N ALA A 47 -25.43 22.81 -3.68
CA ALA A 47 -24.99 24.03 -4.34
C ALA A 47 -23.99 23.75 -5.48
N ASP A 48 -23.09 22.78 -5.31
CA ASP A 48 -22.12 22.40 -6.34
C ASP A 48 -22.79 21.64 -7.50
N VAL A 49 -23.84 20.86 -7.22
CA VAL A 49 -24.68 20.27 -8.28
C VAL A 49 -25.35 21.37 -9.09
N GLN A 50 -25.99 22.34 -8.43
CA GLN A 50 -26.67 23.46 -9.10
C GLN A 50 -25.70 24.32 -9.93
N ALA A 51 -24.49 24.54 -9.42
CA ALA A 51 -23.45 25.30 -10.11
C ALA A 51 -22.66 24.47 -11.15
N SER A 52 -23.00 23.20 -11.34
CA SER A 52 -22.29 22.28 -12.24
C SER A 52 -20.79 22.17 -11.95
N HIS A 53 -20.39 22.33 -10.70
CA HIS A 53 -19.00 22.23 -10.28
C HIS A 53 -18.54 20.78 -10.32
N GLU A 54 -17.52 20.47 -11.09
CA GLU A 54 -16.85 19.18 -11.14
C GLU A 54 -15.37 19.34 -10.84
N GLY A 55 -14.69 18.25 -10.49
CA GLY A 55 -13.26 18.32 -10.28
C GLY A 55 -12.68 17.10 -9.60
N LYS A 56 -11.42 17.23 -9.22
CA LYS A 56 -10.66 16.14 -8.61
C LYS A 56 -9.87 16.67 -7.42
N VAL A 57 -10.15 16.11 -6.25
CA VAL A 57 -9.41 16.39 -5.03
C VAL A 57 -8.42 15.27 -4.75
N THR A 58 -7.20 15.62 -4.37
CA THR A 58 -6.23 14.70 -3.77
C THR A 58 -6.14 14.99 -2.29
N LEU A 59 -6.43 13.99 -1.47
CA LEU A 59 -6.44 14.05 -0.02
C LEU A 59 -5.29 13.23 0.54
N GLY A 60 -4.76 13.65 1.69
CA GLY A 60 -3.84 12.88 2.50
C GLY A 60 -4.55 12.42 3.77
N PHE A 61 -4.34 11.17 4.16
CA PHE A 61 -4.84 10.61 5.41
C PHE A 61 -3.69 9.97 6.19
N LEU A 62 -3.58 10.30 7.47
CA LEU A 62 -2.69 9.61 8.40
C LEU A 62 -3.47 8.43 8.98
N VAL A 63 -3.04 7.22 8.69
CA VAL A 63 -3.71 5.99 9.09
C VAL A 63 -2.87 5.32 10.19
N ASN A 64 -3.49 4.98 11.31
CA ASN A 64 -2.82 4.24 12.38
C ASN A 64 -2.74 2.73 12.09
N GLU A 65 -2.08 2.00 12.98
CA GLU A 65 -1.84 0.55 12.89
C GLU A 65 -3.14 -0.28 12.85
N ASN A 66 -4.25 0.28 13.36
CA ASN A 66 -5.57 -0.35 13.36
C ASN A 66 -6.40 0.02 12.13
N GLY A 67 -5.83 0.73 11.16
CA GLY A 67 -6.54 1.13 9.95
C GLY A 67 -7.50 2.30 10.12
N LYS A 68 -7.39 3.07 11.21
CA LYS A 68 -8.23 4.26 11.46
C LYS A 68 -7.50 5.54 11.14
N VAL A 69 -8.23 6.50 10.57
CA VAL A 69 -7.72 7.84 10.26
C VAL A 69 -7.48 8.62 11.55
N LYS A 70 -6.29 9.20 11.68
CA LYS A 70 -5.86 10.06 12.78
C LYS A 70 -5.81 11.53 12.40
N ASP A 71 -5.53 11.81 11.12
CA ASP A 71 -5.44 13.16 10.57
C ASP A 71 -5.75 13.14 9.07
N SER A 72 -6.19 14.28 8.53
CA SER A 72 -6.55 14.44 7.13
C SER A 72 -6.22 15.83 6.61
N LYS A 73 -5.81 15.92 5.34
CA LYS A 73 -5.53 17.20 4.68
C LYS A 73 -5.83 17.17 3.19
N VAL A 74 -6.15 18.34 2.64
CA VAL A 74 -6.19 18.53 1.18
C VAL A 74 -4.77 18.72 0.67
N ILE A 75 -4.34 17.86 -0.25
CA ILE A 75 -3.02 17.94 -0.92
C ILE A 75 -3.15 18.71 -2.23
N LYS A 76 -4.24 18.48 -2.98
CA LYS A 76 -4.57 19.21 -4.20
C LYS A 76 -6.09 19.41 -4.23
N SER A 77 -6.51 20.68 -4.29
CA SER A 77 -7.91 21.06 -4.39
C SER A 77 -8.53 20.64 -5.72
N SER A 78 -9.83 20.34 -5.70
CA SER A 78 -10.67 20.20 -6.90
C SER A 78 -10.92 21.52 -7.64
N GLY A 79 -10.60 22.65 -7.01
CA GLY A 79 -11.02 23.99 -7.44
C GLY A 79 -12.19 24.52 -6.62
N PHE A 80 -12.87 23.68 -5.83
CA PHE A 80 -14.06 24.04 -5.05
C PHE A 80 -13.95 23.52 -3.61
N THR A 81 -13.85 24.43 -2.63
CA THR A 81 -13.65 24.08 -1.21
C THR A 81 -14.76 23.18 -0.66
N THR A 82 -16.00 23.39 -1.08
CA THR A 82 -17.16 22.58 -0.66
C THR A 82 -17.04 21.13 -1.14
N LEU A 83 -16.59 20.91 -2.37
CA LEU A 83 -16.30 19.57 -2.90
C LEU A 83 -15.11 18.90 -2.20
N ASP A 84 -14.08 19.69 -1.87
CA ASP A 84 -12.89 19.19 -1.16
C ASP A 84 -13.25 18.71 0.24
N GLU A 85 -14.00 19.53 0.99
CA GLU A 85 -14.40 19.23 2.37
C GLU A 85 -15.44 18.11 2.44
N ALA A 86 -16.36 18.04 1.48
CA ALA A 86 -17.30 16.92 1.38
C ALA A 86 -16.58 15.58 1.17
N ALA A 87 -15.57 15.54 0.29
CA ALA A 87 -14.77 14.34 0.09
C ALA A 87 -13.90 14.02 1.31
N ARG A 88 -13.23 15.03 1.90
CA ARG A 88 -12.33 14.85 3.05
C ARG A 88 -13.07 14.30 4.26
N SER A 89 -14.19 14.92 4.62
CA SER A 89 -14.98 14.53 5.79
C SER A 89 -15.57 13.13 5.64
N ALA A 90 -16.16 12.81 4.48
CA ALA A 90 -16.73 11.48 4.23
C ALA A 90 -15.67 10.38 4.23
N LEU A 91 -14.55 10.57 3.52
CA LEU A 91 -13.50 9.56 3.42
C LEU A 91 -12.67 9.42 4.71
N ALA A 92 -12.65 10.44 5.59
CA ALA A 92 -12.02 10.33 6.90
C ALA A 92 -12.72 9.33 7.84
N GLN A 93 -13.99 8.99 7.59
CA GLN A 93 -14.75 8.03 8.40
C GLN A 93 -14.53 6.58 7.97
N CYS A 94 -13.90 6.37 6.81
CA CYS A 94 -13.62 5.04 6.28
C CYS A 94 -12.58 4.28 7.10
N SER A 95 -12.57 2.96 6.92
CA SER A 95 -11.46 2.13 7.35
C SER A 95 -10.43 1.99 6.24
N PHE A 96 -9.17 1.83 6.65
CA PHE A 96 -8.03 1.65 5.77
C PHE A 96 -7.31 0.37 6.16
N GLN A 97 -6.68 -0.30 5.19
CA GLN A 97 -5.61 -1.23 5.51
C GLN A 97 -4.40 -0.39 5.95
N PRO A 98 -3.80 -0.66 7.12
CA PRO A 98 -2.65 0.11 7.62
C PRO A 98 -1.44 -0.07 6.71
N ALA A 99 -0.46 0.83 6.84
CA ALA A 99 0.85 0.58 6.24
C ALA A 99 1.50 -0.61 6.96
N VAL A 100 2.32 -1.37 6.25
CA VAL A 100 3.05 -2.51 6.83
C VAL A 100 4.54 -2.28 6.59
N GLU A 101 5.35 -2.42 7.64
CA GLU A 101 6.80 -2.40 7.57
C GLU A 101 7.33 -3.60 8.35
N GLN A 102 8.20 -4.40 7.73
CA GLN A 102 8.77 -5.59 8.36
C GLN A 102 7.69 -6.52 8.96
N GLY A 103 6.60 -6.72 8.19
CA GLY A 103 5.47 -7.56 8.61
C GLY A 103 4.62 -6.99 9.76
N LYS A 104 4.90 -5.78 10.25
CA LYS A 104 4.15 -5.12 11.31
C LYS A 104 3.33 -3.96 10.75
N ALA A 105 2.09 -3.83 11.21
CA ALA A 105 1.29 -2.66 10.91
C ALA A 105 1.93 -1.43 11.56
N VAL A 106 2.08 -0.35 10.79
CA VAL A 106 2.67 0.91 11.24
C VAL A 106 1.76 2.08 10.85
N GLN A 107 1.85 3.17 11.61
CA GLN A 107 1.19 4.41 11.24
C GLN A 107 1.84 5.02 9.99
N GLY A 108 1.05 5.50 9.03
CA GLY A 108 1.60 6.11 7.83
C GLY A 108 0.63 7.02 7.09
N TRP A 109 1.19 7.98 6.35
CA TRP A 109 0.42 8.81 5.43
C TRP A 109 0.15 8.07 4.13
N THR A 110 -1.09 8.17 3.64
CA THR A 110 -1.48 7.73 2.31
C THR A 110 -2.23 8.82 1.56
N LYS A 111 -2.23 8.73 0.22
CA LYS A 111 -2.94 9.67 -0.65
C LYS A 111 -4.15 8.96 -1.25
N VAL A 112 -5.29 9.65 -1.24
CA VAL A 112 -6.53 9.21 -1.87
C VAL A 112 -6.98 10.28 -2.85
N GLN A 113 -7.42 9.87 -4.03
CA GLN A 113 -7.94 10.78 -5.03
C GLN A 113 -9.43 10.50 -5.21
N TYR A 114 -10.24 11.56 -5.13
CA TYR A 114 -11.68 11.48 -5.37
C TYR A 114 -12.05 12.37 -6.56
N VAL A 115 -12.93 11.84 -7.43
CA VAL A 115 -13.34 12.51 -8.67
C VAL A 115 -14.83 12.80 -8.58
N TRP A 116 -15.17 14.08 -8.65
CA TRP A 116 -16.53 14.59 -8.78
C TRP A 116 -16.89 14.67 -10.26
N LYS A 117 -17.95 13.96 -10.64
CA LYS A 117 -18.57 14.05 -11.95
C LYS A 117 -20.09 14.02 -11.81
N LEU A 118 -20.75 14.93 -12.50
CA LEU A 118 -22.17 14.90 -12.79
C LEU A 118 -22.37 13.90 -13.93
N ARG A 119 -23.42 13.09 -13.85
CA ARG A 119 -23.72 12.07 -14.85
C ARG A 119 -24.64 12.63 -15.92
#